data_AF-A0A3L6J8L2-F1
#
_entry.id   AF-A0A3L6J8L2-F1
#
_cell.length_a   1.000
_cell.length_b   1.000
_cell.length_c   1.000
_cell.angle_alpha   90.00
_cell.angle_beta   90.00
_cell.angle_gamma   90.00
#
_symmetry.space_group_name_H-M   'P 1'
#
loop_
_entity.id
_entity.type
_entity.pdbx_description
1 polymer ?
#
loop_
_entity_poly.entity_id
_entity_poly.type
_entity_poly.pdbx_seq_one_letter_code
_entity_poly.pdbx_strand_id
1 'polypeptide(L)'
;MAEDKDKAAAVPDESSQMAEEIAHSVEPETAIEDDGLTRRERVIVKSKEEERIRKARELKKQLRKRELGIVRYRWPALTLILSGVLSIWTEFLAVMVHPPDAGFDSFFEATFSQYGGGFFLFPAIAGAIMVVCGVLAYTKPKTTFLSVIPAMMMAMAGMYVFFLISIGQQLDPTGYSVTATPFTMLLIALISLISIMLREKE
;
A
#
# COMPACT_ATOMS: atom_id res chain seq x y z
N MET A 1 -1.82 -78.76 53.75
CA MET A 1 -1.92 -78.12 55.08
C MET A 1 -0.56 -77.54 55.39
N ALA A 2 -0.41 -76.24 55.22
CA ALA A 2 0.76 -75.49 55.65
C ALA A 2 0.24 -74.12 56.10
N GLU A 3 0.06 -73.97 57.40
CA GLU A 3 0.07 -72.67 58.08
C GLU A 3 1.51 -72.15 58.01
N ASP A 4 1.70 -70.92 57.56
CA ASP A 4 2.92 -70.18 57.82
C ASP A 4 2.59 -68.78 58.33
N LYS A 5 3.38 -68.39 59.32
CA LYS A 5 3.04 -67.48 60.39
C LYS A 5 3.25 -66.02 60.02
N ASP A 6 2.37 -65.21 60.57
CA ASP A 6 2.54 -63.84 61.05
C ASP A 6 3.76 -63.03 60.55
N LYS A 7 3.40 -62.04 59.73
CA LYS A 7 4.16 -60.84 59.42
C LYS A 7 4.45 -60.06 60.71
N ALA A 8 5.73 -59.92 61.04
CA ALA A 8 6.19 -58.91 61.99
C ALA A 8 7.40 -58.15 61.43
N ALA A 9 7.25 -56.83 61.42
CA ALA A 9 8.26 -55.77 61.43
C ALA A 9 9.06 -55.46 60.15
N ALA A 10 8.80 -54.27 59.58
CA ALA A 10 9.79 -53.18 59.54
C ALA A 10 9.09 -51.89 59.07
N VAL A 11 8.67 -51.05 60.03
CA VAL A 11 8.28 -49.66 59.78
C VAL A 11 9.58 -48.90 59.45
N PRO A 12 9.66 -48.09 58.37
CA PRO A 12 10.85 -47.31 58.10
C PRO A 12 11.05 -46.30 59.23
N ASP A 13 12.25 -46.33 59.81
CA ASP A 13 12.65 -45.57 60.98
C ASP A 13 12.56 -44.06 60.70
N GLU A 14 11.71 -43.33 61.42
CA GLU A 14 11.51 -41.87 61.27
C GLU A 14 12.83 -41.10 61.44
N SER A 15 13.82 -41.68 62.12
CA SER A 15 15.17 -41.13 62.27
C SER A 15 15.91 -41.01 60.93
N SER A 16 15.70 -41.96 60.03
CA SER A 16 16.33 -41.99 58.70
C SER A 16 15.79 -40.89 57.80
N GLN A 17 14.48 -40.62 57.88
CA GLN A 17 13.84 -39.58 57.07
C GLN A 17 14.20 -38.17 57.58
N MET A 18 14.26 -37.99 58.90
CA MET A 18 14.72 -36.73 59.49
C MET A 18 16.21 -36.46 59.23
N ALA A 19 17.06 -37.49 59.22
CA ALA A 19 18.48 -37.35 58.89
C ALA A 19 18.71 -36.98 57.42
N GLU A 20 17.88 -37.49 56.51
CA GLU A 20 17.93 -37.16 55.08
C GLU A 20 17.46 -35.72 54.80
N GLU A 21 16.43 -35.23 55.51
CA GLU A 21 16.01 -33.82 55.47
C GLU A 21 17.07 -32.86 56.05
N ILE A 22 17.77 -33.26 57.11
CA ILE A 22 18.87 -32.47 57.70
C ILE A 22 20.09 -32.48 56.77
N ALA A 23 20.43 -33.61 56.15
CA ALA A 23 21.51 -33.69 55.18
C ALA A 23 21.25 -32.80 53.95
N HIS A 24 20.01 -32.78 53.45
CA HIS A 24 19.63 -31.92 52.32
C HIS A 24 19.63 -30.42 52.67
N SER A 25 19.51 -30.05 53.95
CA SER A 25 19.57 -28.65 54.39
C SER A 25 20.97 -28.17 54.75
N VAL A 26 21.94 -29.09 54.89
CA VAL A 26 23.33 -28.80 55.28
C VAL A 26 24.33 -28.98 54.12
N GLU A 27 23.92 -29.57 52.99
CA GLU A 27 24.77 -29.57 51.78
C GLU A 27 25.02 -28.12 51.30
N PRO A 28 26.28 -27.65 51.32
CA PRO A 28 26.61 -26.33 50.84
C PRO A 28 26.42 -26.34 49.32
N GLU A 29 25.39 -25.60 48.89
CA GLU A 29 24.95 -25.37 47.51
C GLU A 29 26.08 -24.70 46.70
N THR A 30 27.10 -25.50 46.35
CA THR A 30 28.31 -25.11 45.64
C THR A 30 28.07 -25.20 44.14
N ALA A 31 27.27 -24.26 43.63
CA ALA A 31 27.28 -23.78 42.25
C ALA A 31 26.14 -22.78 42.07
N ILE A 32 26.23 -21.59 42.69
CA ILE A 32 25.30 -20.50 42.40
C ILE A 32 26.11 -19.41 41.71
N GLU A 33 25.95 -19.35 40.40
CA GLU A 33 26.26 -18.16 39.61
C GLU A 33 25.64 -16.92 40.30
N ASP A 34 26.53 -15.97 40.51
CA ASP A 34 26.53 -14.67 41.20
C ASP A 34 25.34 -13.71 40.91
N ASP A 35 24.09 -14.18 40.97
CA ASP A 35 22.91 -13.35 40.64
C ASP A 35 22.10 -12.89 41.88
N GLY A 36 22.53 -13.24 43.09
CA GLY A 36 21.94 -12.76 44.36
C GLY A 36 20.44 -13.06 44.59
N LEU A 37 19.80 -13.81 43.69
CA LEU A 37 18.36 -14.06 43.67
C LEU A 37 18.03 -15.40 44.32
N THR A 38 17.04 -15.38 45.21
CA THR A 38 16.50 -16.62 45.80
C THR A 38 15.83 -17.50 44.74
N ARG A 39 15.78 -18.83 44.95
CA ARG A 39 15.15 -19.79 44.01
C ARG A 39 13.73 -19.37 43.59
N ARG A 40 12.96 -18.72 44.48
CA ARG A 40 11.61 -18.19 44.18
C ARG A 40 11.66 -16.96 43.26
N GLU A 41 12.58 -16.04 43.49
CA GLU A 41 12.72 -14.84 42.67
C GLU A 41 13.23 -15.17 41.26
N ARG A 42 14.10 -16.17 41.12
CA ARG A 42 14.56 -16.67 39.81
C ARG A 42 13.40 -17.14 38.92
N VAL A 43 12.40 -17.83 39.50
CA VAL A 43 11.19 -18.26 38.78
C VAL A 43 10.33 -17.06 38.35
N ILE A 44 10.24 -16.03 39.19
CA ILE A 44 9.49 -14.80 38.90
C ILE A 44 10.18 -13.95 37.82
N VAL A 45 11.52 -13.88 37.84
CA VAL A 45 12.29 -13.16 36.81
C VAL A 45 12.15 -13.87 35.48
N LYS A 46 12.30 -15.21 35.45
CA LYS A 46 12.15 -16.01 34.24
C LYS A 46 10.76 -15.88 33.61
N SER A 47 9.69 -15.88 34.42
CA SER A 47 8.32 -15.69 33.91
C SER A 47 8.07 -14.27 33.39
N LYS A 48 8.60 -13.23 34.03
CA LYS A 48 8.53 -11.84 33.53
C LYS A 48 9.32 -11.66 32.23
N GLU A 49 10.45 -12.33 32.09
CA GLU A 49 11.28 -12.27 30.89
C GLU A 49 10.59 -12.97 29.70
N GLU A 50 9.99 -14.15 29.95
CA GLU A 50 9.15 -14.84 28.98
C GLU A 50 7.93 -13.99 28.56
N GLU A 51 7.28 -13.29 29.50
CA GLU A 51 6.21 -12.34 29.19
C GLU A 51 6.69 -11.18 28.32
N ARG A 52 7.86 -10.61 28.61
CA ARG A 52 8.46 -9.52 27.81
C ARG A 52 8.77 -9.99 26.39
N ILE A 53 9.35 -11.19 26.25
CA ILE A 53 9.64 -11.80 24.96
C ILE A 53 8.34 -12.10 24.20
N ARG A 54 7.29 -12.56 24.88
CA ARG A 54 5.98 -12.83 24.28
C ARG A 54 5.31 -11.54 23.79
N LYS A 55 5.27 -10.49 24.62
CA LYS A 55 4.75 -9.16 24.24
C LYS A 55 5.55 -8.56 23.09
N ALA A 56 6.88 -8.69 23.10
CA ALA A 56 7.74 -8.23 22.00
C ALA A 56 7.48 -9.01 20.70
N ARG A 57 7.28 -10.33 20.77
CA ARG A 57 6.89 -11.15 19.60
C ARG A 57 5.51 -10.79 19.07
N GLU A 58 4.55 -10.50 19.95
CA GLU A 58 3.20 -10.08 19.57
C GLU A 58 3.22 -8.69 18.92
N LEU A 59 3.95 -7.73 19.48
CA LEU A 59 4.19 -6.41 18.87
C LEU A 59 4.87 -6.53 17.51
N LYS A 60 5.90 -7.37 17.39
CA LYS A 60 6.58 -7.62 16.10
C LYS A 60 5.64 -8.27 15.08
N LYS A 61 4.75 -9.18 15.50
CA LYS A 61 3.69 -9.75 14.64
C LYS A 61 2.66 -8.70 14.22
N GLN A 62 2.26 -7.79 15.13
CA GLN A 62 1.32 -6.71 14.82
C GLN A 62 1.93 -5.67 13.86
N LEU A 63 3.20 -5.32 14.07
CA LEU A 63 3.95 -4.44 13.17
C LEU A 63 4.11 -5.08 11.79
N ARG A 64 4.50 -6.36 11.72
CA ARG A 64 4.59 -7.08 10.44
C ARG A 64 3.25 -7.18 9.71
N LYS A 65 2.14 -7.36 10.45
CA LYS A 65 0.78 -7.31 9.89
C LYS A 65 0.40 -5.90 9.39
N ARG A 66 0.86 -4.84 10.06
CA ARG A 66 0.65 -3.45 9.63
C ARG A 66 1.51 -3.05 8.44
N GLU A 67 2.77 -3.46 8.40
CA GLU A 67 3.70 -3.19 7.28
C GLU A 67 3.26 -3.92 6.00
N LEU A 68 2.77 -5.16 6.10
CA LEU A 68 2.13 -5.86 4.98
C LEU A 68 0.83 -5.16 4.51
N GLY A 69 0.27 -4.25 5.30
CA GLY A 69 -0.88 -3.43 4.93
C GLY A 69 -0.57 -2.27 3.99
N ILE A 70 0.68 -1.79 3.94
CA ILE A 70 1.14 -0.72 3.02
C ILE A 70 1.18 -1.22 1.56
N VAL A 71 1.13 -2.53 1.35
CA VAL A 71 1.26 -3.17 0.02
C VAL A 71 -0.10 -3.55 -0.57
N ARG A 72 -1.22 -3.03 -0.05
CA ARG A 72 -2.54 -3.19 -0.68
C ARG A 72 -2.78 -2.04 -1.67
N TYR A 73 -3.26 -2.34 -2.87
CA TYR A 73 -3.64 -1.37 -3.92
C TYR A 73 -2.50 -0.79 -4.80
N ARG A 74 -1.51 -1.62 -5.17
CA ARG A 74 -0.37 -1.15 -6.00
C ARG A 74 -0.77 -0.86 -7.43
N TRP A 75 -1.63 -1.69 -8.03
CA TRP A 75 -1.98 -1.57 -9.44
C TRP A 75 -2.88 -0.36 -9.73
N PRO A 76 -3.93 -0.07 -8.93
CA PRO A 76 -4.72 1.14 -9.08
C PRO A 76 -3.87 2.41 -8.92
N ALA A 77 -2.97 2.43 -7.94
CA ALA A 77 -2.11 3.58 -7.71
C ALA A 77 -1.08 3.79 -8.82
N LEU A 78 -0.43 2.71 -9.28
CA LEU A 78 0.53 2.76 -10.39
C LEU A 78 -0.14 3.24 -11.68
N THR A 79 -1.31 2.69 -12.02
CA THR A 79 -2.05 3.06 -13.23
C THR A 79 -2.48 4.52 -13.22
N LEU A 80 -2.92 5.05 -12.06
CA LEU A 80 -3.26 6.47 -11.91
C LEU A 80 -2.05 7.40 -12.05
N ILE A 81 -0.91 7.03 -11.47
CA ILE A 81 0.31 7.82 -11.60
C ILE A 81 0.75 7.83 -13.07
N LEU A 82 0.77 6.66 -13.72
CA LEU A 82 1.17 6.54 -15.12
C LEU A 82 0.23 7.30 -16.06
N SER A 83 -1.09 7.19 -15.86
CA SER A 83 -2.08 7.95 -16.62
C SER A 83 -1.93 9.45 -16.39
N GLY A 84 -1.57 9.87 -15.18
CA GLY A 84 -1.29 11.26 -14.85
C GLY A 84 -0.09 11.83 -15.59
N VAL A 85 1.03 11.08 -15.62
CA VAL A 85 2.23 11.48 -16.38
C VAL A 85 1.93 11.54 -17.88
N LEU A 86 1.24 10.53 -18.43
CA LEU A 86 0.84 10.51 -19.83
C LEU A 86 -0.08 11.67 -20.19
N SER A 87 -1.00 12.02 -19.30
CA SER A 87 -1.91 13.16 -19.47
C SER A 87 -1.16 14.49 -19.58
N ILE A 88 -0.18 14.74 -18.70
CA ILE A 88 0.67 15.94 -18.80
C ILE A 88 1.49 15.90 -20.10
N TRP A 89 2.00 14.73 -20.48
CA TRP A 89 2.76 14.58 -21.72
C TRP A 89 1.94 14.93 -22.97
N THR A 90 0.64 14.60 -22.99
CA THR A 90 -0.22 14.92 -24.14
C THR A 90 -0.40 16.42 -24.39
N GLU A 91 -0.07 17.27 -23.41
CA GLU A 91 -0.14 18.73 -23.56
C GLU A 91 0.86 19.28 -24.58
N PHE A 92 1.99 18.58 -24.76
CA PHE A 92 3.07 18.95 -25.66
C PHE A 92 3.00 18.23 -27.02
N LEU A 93 2.04 17.34 -27.22
CA LEU A 93 1.89 16.62 -28.49
C LEU A 93 1.23 17.52 -29.54
N ALA A 94 1.61 17.30 -30.79
CA ALA A 94 0.97 17.93 -31.93
C ALA A 94 -0.50 17.48 -32.00
N VAL A 95 -1.41 18.45 -32.01
CA VAL A 95 -2.85 18.21 -31.88
C VAL A 95 -3.53 18.21 -33.25
N MET A 96 -3.11 19.12 -34.12
CA MET A 96 -3.61 19.19 -35.49
C MET A 96 -2.49 19.61 -36.43
N VAL A 97 -2.63 19.20 -37.68
CA VAL A 97 -1.85 19.78 -38.77
C VAL A 97 -2.72 20.84 -39.41
N HIS A 98 -2.21 22.07 -39.51
CA HIS A 98 -2.96 23.21 -40.00
C HIS A 98 -2.10 24.11 -40.92
N PRO A 99 -2.71 24.99 -41.72
CA PRO A 99 -1.98 26.00 -42.49
C PRO A 99 -1.34 27.04 -41.54
N PRO A 100 -0.20 27.64 -41.90
CA PRO A 100 0.59 28.50 -40.99
C PRO A 100 -0.17 29.71 -40.41
N ASP A 101 -1.26 30.14 -41.05
CA ASP A 101 -2.03 31.32 -40.66
C ASP A 101 -3.25 31.02 -39.78
N ALA A 102 -3.59 29.75 -39.53
CA ALA A 102 -4.79 29.40 -38.80
C ALA A 102 -4.62 28.13 -37.97
N GLY A 103 -4.52 28.27 -36.65
CA GLY A 103 -4.49 27.12 -35.74
C GLY A 103 -3.58 27.24 -34.52
N PHE A 104 -3.28 26.08 -33.94
CA PHE A 104 -2.29 25.85 -32.88
C PHE A 104 -1.70 24.44 -33.07
N ASP A 105 -0.40 24.28 -32.81
CA ASP A 105 0.25 22.99 -32.93
C ASP A 105 0.02 22.14 -31.67
N SER A 106 0.00 22.76 -30.49
CA SER A 106 -0.08 22.05 -29.20
C SER A 106 -1.14 22.64 -28.25
N PHE A 107 -1.58 21.85 -27.25
CA PHE A 107 -2.45 22.34 -26.18
C PHE A 107 -1.78 23.44 -25.36
N PHE A 108 -0.47 23.32 -25.15
CA PHE A 108 0.33 24.35 -24.50
C PHE A 108 0.25 25.67 -25.29
N GLU A 109 0.48 25.62 -26.60
CA GLU A 109 0.35 26.81 -27.45
C GLU A 109 -1.08 27.35 -27.47
N ALA A 110 -2.10 26.51 -27.58
CA ALA A 110 -3.50 26.92 -27.54
C ALA A 110 -3.87 27.64 -26.22
N THR A 111 -3.25 27.23 -25.11
CA THR A 111 -3.46 27.81 -23.79
C THR A 111 -2.83 29.20 -23.66
N PHE A 112 -1.60 29.37 -24.14
CA PHE A 112 -0.85 30.62 -24.01
C PHE A 112 -1.06 31.60 -25.18
N SER A 113 -1.64 31.14 -26.29
CA SER A 113 -2.04 31.95 -27.45
C SER A 113 -3.47 32.51 -27.32
N GLN A 114 -3.93 33.21 -28.37
CA GLN A 114 -5.16 34.00 -28.40
C GLN A 114 -6.46 33.23 -28.09
N TYR A 115 -6.47 31.89 -28.12
CA TYR A 115 -7.67 31.09 -27.94
C TYR A 115 -8.12 30.94 -26.47
N GLY A 116 -7.23 31.13 -25.48
CA GLY A 116 -7.57 31.44 -24.08
C GLY A 116 -8.64 30.56 -23.41
N GLY A 117 -8.71 29.27 -23.75
CA GLY A 117 -9.76 28.37 -23.25
C GLY A 117 -9.29 27.52 -22.07
N GLY A 118 -10.05 27.50 -20.97
CA GLY A 118 -9.76 26.65 -19.81
C GLY A 118 -9.71 25.15 -20.15
N PHE A 119 -10.35 24.73 -21.24
CA PHE A 119 -10.31 23.36 -21.77
C PHE A 119 -8.91 22.91 -22.20
N PHE A 120 -8.03 23.85 -22.57
CA PHE A 120 -6.69 23.49 -23.02
C PHE A 120 -5.73 23.13 -21.87
N LEU A 121 -6.05 23.57 -20.64
CA LEU A 121 -5.35 23.20 -19.40
C LEU A 121 -5.83 21.88 -18.80
N PHE A 122 -6.88 21.28 -19.35
CA PHE A 122 -7.46 20.07 -18.80
C PHE A 122 -6.46 18.90 -18.72
N PRO A 123 -5.56 18.67 -19.68
CA PRO A 123 -4.55 17.62 -19.56
C PRO A 123 -3.60 17.84 -18.37
N ALA A 124 -3.04 19.04 -18.18
CA ALA A 124 -2.19 19.33 -17.01
C ALA A 124 -2.94 19.16 -15.69
N ILE A 125 -4.15 19.73 -15.59
CA ILE A 125 -4.94 19.68 -14.35
C ILE A 125 -5.38 18.25 -14.05
N ALA A 126 -5.88 17.53 -15.06
CA ALA A 126 -6.29 16.14 -14.93
C ALA A 126 -5.09 15.25 -14.55
N GLY A 127 -3.93 15.50 -15.16
CA GLY A 127 -2.68 14.83 -14.84
C GLY A 127 -2.26 15.01 -13.39
N ALA A 128 -2.26 16.26 -12.89
CA ALA A 128 -1.94 16.56 -11.51
C ALA A 128 -2.92 15.88 -10.53
N ILE A 129 -4.24 15.93 -10.81
CA ILE A 129 -5.25 15.27 -10.00
C ILE A 129 -5.04 13.75 -10.00
N MET A 130 -4.75 13.13 -11.15
CA MET A 130 -4.49 11.69 -11.25
C MET A 130 -3.28 11.25 -10.42
N VAL A 131 -2.18 12.02 -10.46
CA VAL A 131 -0.99 11.74 -9.65
C VAL A 131 -1.31 11.84 -8.16
N VAL A 132 -2.00 12.90 -7.72
CA VAL A 132 -2.41 13.06 -6.32
C VAL A 132 -3.35 11.91 -5.89
N CYS A 133 -4.33 11.56 -6.72
CA CYS A 133 -5.22 10.44 -6.47
C CYS A 133 -4.47 9.11 -6.39
N GLY A 134 -3.46 8.89 -7.23
CA GLY A 134 -2.60 7.71 -7.21
C GLY A 134 -1.79 7.61 -5.91
N VAL A 135 -1.20 8.71 -5.45
CA VAL A 135 -0.48 8.76 -4.15
C VAL A 135 -1.43 8.47 -2.99
N LEU A 136 -2.64 9.06 -2.99
CA LEU A 136 -3.63 8.83 -1.95
C LEU A 136 -4.21 7.42 -1.98
N ALA A 137 -4.34 6.81 -3.17
CA ALA A 137 -4.89 5.47 -3.36
C ALA A 137 -4.07 4.39 -2.63
N TYR A 138 -2.77 4.60 -2.42
CA TYR A 138 -1.92 3.72 -1.60
C TYR A 138 -2.39 3.63 -0.14
N THR A 139 -3.01 4.69 0.39
CA THR A 139 -3.44 4.74 1.79
C THR A 139 -4.93 4.53 1.97
N LYS A 140 -5.74 5.00 1.01
CA LYS A 140 -7.21 4.95 1.05
C LYS A 140 -7.76 4.53 -0.32
N PRO A 141 -8.22 3.29 -0.50
CA PRO A 141 -8.67 2.82 -1.81
C PRO A 141 -9.92 3.56 -2.32
N LYS A 142 -10.69 4.21 -1.44
CA LYS A 142 -11.87 5.00 -1.85
C LYS A 142 -11.51 6.21 -2.73
N THR A 143 -10.27 6.71 -2.69
CA THR A 143 -9.86 7.87 -3.49
C THR A 143 -9.76 7.55 -4.97
N THR A 144 -9.72 6.27 -5.38
CA THR A 144 -9.74 5.92 -6.80
C THR A 144 -11.03 6.35 -7.49
N PHE A 145 -12.17 6.47 -6.79
CA PHE A 145 -13.40 7.00 -7.40
C PHE A 145 -13.28 8.46 -7.84
N LEU A 146 -12.34 9.20 -7.25
CA LEU A 146 -12.07 10.57 -7.65
C LEU A 146 -11.40 10.63 -9.03
N SER A 147 -10.88 9.52 -9.57
CA SER A 147 -10.31 9.44 -10.92
C SER A 147 -11.33 9.62 -12.04
N VAL A 148 -12.64 9.52 -11.75
CA VAL A 148 -13.69 9.81 -12.72
C VAL A 148 -13.61 11.27 -13.20
N ILE A 149 -13.27 12.21 -12.30
CA ILE A 149 -13.16 13.63 -12.63
C ILE A 149 -12.06 13.87 -13.69
N PRO A 150 -10.79 13.51 -13.47
CA PRO A 150 -9.76 13.68 -14.49
C PRO A 150 -10.02 12.82 -15.74
N ALA A 151 -10.68 11.66 -15.61
CA ALA A 151 -11.11 10.87 -16.77
C ALA A 151 -12.05 11.67 -17.69
N MET A 152 -13.08 12.31 -17.10
CA MET A 152 -13.99 13.15 -17.85
C MET A 152 -13.30 14.37 -18.44
N MET A 153 -12.39 15.02 -17.69
CA MET A 153 -11.63 16.17 -18.21
C MET A 153 -10.81 15.79 -19.45
N MET A 154 -10.12 14.64 -19.43
CA MET A 154 -9.37 14.14 -20.58
C MET A 154 -10.28 13.81 -21.77
N ALA A 155 -11.42 13.16 -21.51
CA ALA A 155 -12.38 12.84 -22.57
C ALA A 155 -12.98 14.11 -23.19
N MET A 156 -13.33 15.11 -22.37
CA MET A 156 -13.84 16.39 -22.84
C MET A 156 -12.80 17.15 -23.66
N ALA A 157 -11.55 17.21 -23.20
CA ALA A 157 -10.46 17.87 -23.93
C ALA A 157 -10.22 17.21 -25.30
N GLY A 158 -10.14 15.88 -25.34
CA GLY A 158 -9.97 15.12 -26.59
C GLY A 158 -11.15 15.32 -27.56
N MET A 159 -12.39 15.24 -27.07
CA MET A 159 -13.58 15.43 -27.89
C MET A 159 -13.72 16.86 -28.41
N TYR A 160 -13.39 17.86 -27.58
CA TYR A 160 -13.44 19.26 -27.97
C TYR A 160 -12.48 19.57 -29.13
N VAL A 161 -11.25 19.07 -29.03
CA VAL A 161 -10.28 19.19 -30.12
C VAL A 161 -10.75 18.45 -31.37
N PHE A 162 -11.24 17.22 -31.22
CA PHE A 162 -11.76 16.46 -32.36
C PHE A 162 -12.88 17.24 -33.07
N PHE A 163 -13.76 17.89 -32.31
CA PHE A 163 -14.81 18.77 -32.82
C PHE A 163 -14.25 20.00 -33.56
N LEU A 164 -13.25 20.69 -32.99
CA LEU A 164 -12.60 21.83 -33.64
C LEU A 164 -11.97 21.44 -34.98
N ILE A 165 -11.24 20.32 -35.03
CA ILE A 165 -10.61 19.85 -36.26
C ILE A 165 -11.67 19.43 -37.28
N SER A 166 -12.77 18.80 -36.83
CA SER A 166 -13.89 18.43 -37.71
C SER A 166 -14.54 19.64 -38.36
N ILE A 167 -14.70 20.75 -37.63
CA ILE A 167 -15.17 22.02 -38.20
C ILE A 167 -14.13 22.58 -39.18
N GLY A 168 -12.85 22.59 -38.80
CA GLY A 168 -11.76 23.04 -39.67
C GLY A 168 -11.74 22.30 -41.01
N GLN A 169 -11.89 20.96 -40.98
CA GLN A 169 -11.97 20.13 -42.18
C GLN A 169 -13.21 20.37 -43.04
N GLN A 170 -14.34 20.78 -42.44
CA GLN A 170 -15.52 21.15 -43.21
C GLN A 170 -15.34 22.49 -43.94
N LEU A 171 -14.55 23.41 -43.38
CA LEU A 171 -14.29 24.73 -43.96
C LEU A 171 -13.16 24.69 -44.99
N ASP A 172 -12.10 23.93 -44.71
CA ASP A 172 -11.01 23.66 -45.65
C ASP A 172 -10.57 22.18 -45.55
N PRO A 173 -11.00 21.32 -46.48
CA PRO A 173 -10.74 19.88 -46.42
C PRO A 173 -9.28 19.51 -46.70
N THR A 174 -8.46 20.43 -47.19
CA THR A 174 -7.05 20.16 -47.56
C THR A 174 -6.04 20.72 -46.57
N GLY A 175 -6.41 21.75 -45.81
CA GLY A 175 -5.53 22.41 -44.85
C GLY A 175 -5.47 21.74 -43.47
N TYR A 176 -6.53 21.04 -43.06
CA TYR A 176 -6.65 20.51 -41.70
C TYR A 176 -6.61 18.97 -41.65
N SER A 177 -5.73 18.42 -40.81
CA SER A 177 -5.68 16.98 -40.56
C SER A 177 -5.66 16.65 -39.06
N VAL A 178 -6.43 15.63 -38.68
CA VAL A 178 -6.54 15.11 -37.31
C VAL A 178 -5.29 14.28 -36.97
N THR A 179 -4.60 14.63 -35.89
CA THR A 179 -3.53 13.77 -35.33
C THR A 179 -4.11 12.67 -34.44
N ALA A 180 -3.28 11.73 -33.99
CA ALA A 180 -3.70 10.70 -33.04
C ALA A 180 -3.93 11.23 -31.60
N THR A 181 -3.60 12.49 -31.30
CA THR A 181 -3.60 13.05 -29.95
C THR A 181 -5.00 12.99 -29.27
N PRO A 182 -6.12 13.39 -29.91
CA PRO A 182 -7.46 13.22 -29.33
C PRO A 182 -7.79 11.77 -28.93
N PHE A 183 -7.35 10.82 -29.76
CA PHE A 183 -7.55 9.39 -29.48
C PHE A 183 -6.75 8.94 -28.25
N THR A 184 -5.49 9.39 -28.11
CA THR A 184 -4.69 9.09 -26.93
C THR A 184 -5.30 9.65 -25.64
N MET A 185 -5.96 10.81 -25.69
CA MET A 185 -6.65 11.39 -24.54
C MET A 185 -7.85 10.56 -24.10
N LEU A 186 -8.63 10.02 -25.04
CA LEU A 186 -9.70 9.08 -24.75
C LEU A 186 -9.16 7.76 -24.16
N LEU A 187 -8.02 7.30 -24.66
CA LEU A 187 -7.35 6.11 -24.13
C LEU A 187 -6.88 6.32 -22.68
N ILE A 188 -6.32 7.49 -22.37
CA ILE A 188 -5.96 7.86 -20.99
C ILE A 188 -7.20 7.92 -20.09
N ALA A 189 -8.30 8.49 -20.58
CA ALA A 189 -9.58 8.50 -19.86
C ALA A 189 -10.04 7.06 -19.55
N LEU A 190 -9.97 6.14 -20.51
CA LEU A 190 -10.29 4.73 -20.30
C LEU A 190 -9.37 4.06 -19.27
N ILE A 191 -8.05 4.29 -19.34
CA ILE A 191 -7.09 3.75 -18.36
C ILE A 191 -7.41 4.25 -16.94
N SER A 192 -7.79 5.51 -16.80
CA SER A 192 -8.16 6.09 -15.51
C SER A 192 -9.50 5.57 -14.95
N LEU A 193 -10.35 4.97 -15.78
CA LEU A 193 -11.51 4.19 -15.33
C LEU A 193 -11.13 2.75 -15.00
N ILE A 194 -10.20 2.16 -15.75
CA ILE A 194 -9.67 0.81 -15.47
C ILE A 194 -9.00 0.75 -14.09
N SER A 195 -8.36 1.83 -13.63
CA SER A 195 -7.81 1.88 -12.27
C SER A 195 -8.87 1.68 -11.18
N ILE A 196 -10.14 2.04 -11.43
CA ILE A 196 -11.25 1.77 -10.52
C ILE A 196 -11.57 0.26 -10.51
N MET A 197 -11.60 -0.37 -11.69
CA MET A 197 -11.86 -1.81 -11.78
C MET A 197 -10.72 -2.66 -11.18
N LEU A 198 -9.46 -2.22 -11.34
CA LEU A 198 -8.31 -2.90 -10.75
C LEU A 198 -8.36 -2.91 -9.23
N ARG A 199 -8.97 -1.89 -8.62
CA ARG A 199 -9.18 -1.85 -7.17
C ARG A 199 -10.15 -2.94 -6.72
N GLU A 200 -11.21 -3.23 -7.50
CA GLU A 200 -12.19 -4.26 -7.12
C GLU A 200 -11.61 -5.67 -7.16
N LYS A 201 -10.48 -5.85 -7.85
CA LYS A 201 -9.77 -7.14 -7.98
C LYS A 201 -8.66 -7.34 -6.96
N GLU A 202 -8.26 -6.33 -6.19
CA GLU A 202 -7.21 -6.38 -5.14
C GLU A 202 -7.78 -6.28 -3.71
#